data_AF-A0A382M8C7-F1
#
_entry.id   AF-A0A382M8C7-F1
#
_cell.length_a   1.000
_cell.length_b   1.000
_cell.length_c   1.000
_cell.angle_alpha   90.00
_cell.angle_beta   90.00
_cell.angle_gamma   90.00
#
_symmetry.space_group_name_H-M   'P 1'
#
loop_
_entity.id
_entity.type
_entity.pdbx_description
1 polymer ?
#
loop_
_entity_poly.entity_id
_entity_poly.type
_entity_poly.pdbx_seq_one_letter_code
_entity_poly.pdbx_strand_id
1 'polypeptide(L)'
;MSADLFWNRRRFIATVASASGLAALPKIATSSDDNWDAGLLAHLIPAANHNRFAIKASFTQAIEGQLTLTVGGKAVLGHPTDTAGHFFSFDIGGLEPDVEYPLQILSKHGTPLCDPWPLRTFPHPNSKPEHVRLLAYTCAGGHPGDGKWHLPTHIKRLLLRRALSFNPHAVIAIGDHIYWDQRTEHENPDEDYASRVKAFHESIGWLDKRLPALGTKNELSLKAAVDPQISQLYGTLLRSIPSYFVSDDHDYFENDNANSRMVTFPPDHYQLEFARFTRNAYLPEFLPDGERPLAIPGTGAGDRAPDISEAFGTFRYGRLAEAVIYDCARFLSLKGSSAGLIPPEAEKWLLQRTYDQRIAQLI
;
A
#
# COMPACT_ATOMS: atom_id res chain seq x y z
N MET A 1 -2.59 -15.03 -45.51
CA MET A 1 -2.60 -13.55 -45.43
C MET A 1 -3.44 -13.17 -44.22
N SER A 2 -2.78 -12.64 -43.19
CA SER A 2 -3.39 -12.16 -41.94
C SER A 2 -4.31 -10.98 -42.23
N ALA A 3 -5.50 -10.97 -41.63
CA ALA A 3 -6.28 -9.76 -41.44
C ALA A 3 -6.28 -9.48 -39.94
N ASP A 4 -5.46 -8.52 -39.53
CA ASP A 4 -5.28 -8.12 -38.14
C ASP A 4 -6.60 -7.60 -37.54
N LEU A 5 -7.07 -8.25 -36.48
CA LEU A 5 -8.17 -7.75 -35.65
C LEU A 5 -7.66 -6.62 -34.74
N PHE A 6 -7.77 -5.38 -35.21
CA PHE A 6 -7.60 -4.21 -34.34
C PHE A 6 -8.83 -4.03 -33.45
N TRP A 7 -8.64 -4.20 -32.14
CA TRP A 7 -9.60 -3.85 -31.10
C TRP A 7 -9.62 -2.32 -30.91
N ASN A 8 -10.81 -1.71 -30.90
CA ASN A 8 -10.96 -0.30 -30.54
C ASN A 8 -12.08 -0.08 -29.53
N ARG A 9 -11.98 1.05 -28.82
CA ARG A 9 -12.83 1.46 -27.68
C ARG A 9 -14.33 1.42 -27.98
N ARG A 10 -14.74 1.66 -29.23
CA ARG A 10 -16.16 1.63 -29.63
C ARG A 10 -16.71 0.21 -29.74
N ARG A 11 -15.92 -0.75 -30.23
CA ARG A 11 -16.32 -2.17 -30.28
C ARG A 11 -16.38 -2.82 -28.90
N PHE A 12 -15.52 -2.42 -27.96
CA PHE A 12 -15.59 -2.87 -26.57
C PHE A 12 -16.93 -2.48 -25.92
N ILE A 13 -17.35 -1.22 -26.05
CA ILE A 13 -18.62 -0.73 -25.47
C ILE A 13 -19.85 -1.40 -26.12
N ALA A 14 -19.82 -1.61 -27.44
CA ALA A 14 -20.93 -2.26 -28.15
C ALA A 14 -21.12 -3.75 -27.78
N THR A 15 -20.03 -4.45 -27.48
CA THR A 15 -20.07 -5.88 -27.12
C THR A 15 -20.61 -6.08 -25.70
N VAL A 16 -20.31 -5.17 -24.77
CA VAL A 16 -20.82 -5.21 -23.39
C VAL A 16 -22.33 -4.97 -23.31
N ALA A 17 -22.91 -4.17 -24.22
CA ALA A 17 -24.35 -3.89 -24.23
C ALA A 17 -25.22 -5.06 -24.71
N SER A 18 -24.62 -6.10 -25.32
CA SER A 18 -25.33 -7.18 -26.01
C SER A 18 -25.42 -8.49 -25.22
N ALA A 19 -24.76 -8.59 -24.06
CA ALA A 19 -24.70 -9.80 -23.23
C ALA A 19 -25.77 -9.83 -22.11
N SER A 20 -26.91 -9.18 -22.32
CA SER A 20 -28.08 -9.27 -21.43
C SER A 20 -28.91 -10.50 -21.78
N GLY A 21 -28.36 -11.70 -21.53
CA GLY A 21 -29.01 -12.98 -21.76
C GLY A 21 -29.10 -13.78 -20.47
N LEU A 22 -30.32 -13.89 -19.96
CA LEU A 22 -30.78 -14.68 -18.80
C LEU A 22 -29.97 -15.96 -18.53
N ALA A 23 -29.09 -15.90 -17.53
CA ALA A 23 -28.68 -17.07 -16.75
C ALA A 23 -29.07 -16.78 -15.29
N ALA A 24 -29.72 -17.74 -14.65
CA ALA A 24 -30.09 -17.66 -13.24
C ALA A 24 -28.84 -17.34 -12.42
N LEU A 25 -28.74 -16.09 -11.98
CA LEU A 25 -27.63 -15.60 -11.19
C LEU A 25 -27.67 -16.35 -9.85
N PRO A 26 -26.59 -17.03 -9.43
CA PRO A 26 -26.43 -17.30 -8.01
C PRO A 26 -26.53 -15.93 -7.33
N LYS A 27 -27.32 -15.84 -6.26
CA LYS A 27 -27.51 -14.60 -5.48
C LYS A 27 -26.15 -13.90 -5.36
N ILE A 28 -26.02 -12.81 -6.10
CA ILE A 28 -24.86 -11.94 -6.02
C ILE A 28 -24.89 -11.45 -4.58
N ALA A 29 -23.99 -11.94 -3.75
CA ALA A 29 -23.60 -11.22 -2.56
C ALA A 29 -22.93 -9.94 -3.07
N THR A 30 -23.76 -8.93 -3.34
CA THR A 30 -23.34 -7.55 -3.19
C THR A 30 -22.77 -7.50 -1.78
N SER A 31 -21.46 -7.37 -1.64
CA SER A 31 -20.80 -7.33 -0.33
C SER A 31 -21.59 -6.36 0.54
N SER A 32 -22.24 -6.93 1.55
CA SER A 32 -23.12 -6.30 2.51
C SER A 32 -22.30 -5.41 3.43
N ASP A 33 -21.85 -4.26 2.93
CA ASP A 33 -21.03 -3.30 3.68
C ASP A 33 -21.83 -2.12 4.26
N ASP A 34 -23.16 -2.10 4.09
CA ASP A 34 -24.01 -1.04 4.65
C ASP A 34 -24.22 -1.15 6.18
N ASN A 35 -23.78 -2.25 6.82
CA ASN A 35 -24.03 -2.53 8.24
C ASN A 35 -22.78 -2.71 9.12
N TRP A 36 -21.55 -2.60 8.60
CA TRP A 36 -20.34 -2.67 9.43
C TRP A 36 -20.01 -1.29 10.00
N ASP A 37 -20.01 -1.16 11.32
CA ASP A 37 -19.68 0.10 11.99
C ASP A 37 -18.15 0.29 12.06
N ALA A 38 -17.65 1.26 11.31
CA ALA A 38 -16.23 1.65 11.36
C ALA A 38 -15.84 2.29 12.70
N GLY A 39 -16.82 2.74 13.48
CA GLY A 39 -16.60 3.50 14.70
C GLY A 39 -15.65 4.66 14.47
N LEU A 40 -14.49 4.62 15.13
CA LEU A 40 -13.48 5.67 15.06
C LEU A 40 -12.44 5.47 13.95
N LEU A 41 -12.49 4.38 13.19
CA LEU A 41 -11.49 4.12 12.16
C LEU A 41 -11.61 5.10 10.98
N ALA A 42 -10.52 5.79 10.69
CA ALA A 42 -10.35 6.56 9.47
C ALA A 42 -9.79 5.70 8.33
N HIS A 43 -8.83 4.81 8.60
CA HIS A 43 -8.42 3.76 7.68
C HIS A 43 -7.99 2.48 8.39
N LEU A 44 -8.03 1.36 7.65
CA LEU A 44 -7.61 0.04 8.13
C LEU A 44 -7.12 -0.80 6.95
N ILE A 45 -5.82 -1.06 6.89
CA ILE A 45 -5.18 -1.80 5.80
C ILE A 45 -4.33 -2.94 6.38
N PRO A 46 -4.67 -4.21 6.06
CA PRO A 46 -3.89 -5.36 6.48
C PRO A 46 -2.94 -5.85 5.38
N ALA A 47 -1.83 -6.45 5.78
CA ALA A 47 -1.07 -7.44 5.03
C ALA A 47 -1.15 -8.79 5.76
N ALA A 48 -1.04 -9.88 5.01
CA ALA A 48 -1.06 -11.24 5.55
C ALA A 48 -0.01 -12.12 4.89
N ASN A 49 0.39 -13.18 5.56
CA ASN A 49 0.98 -14.33 4.90
C ASN A 49 0.32 -15.59 5.48
N HIS A 50 0.97 -16.74 5.37
CA HIS A 50 0.42 -17.99 5.87
C HIS A 50 0.34 -18.10 7.40
N ASN A 51 0.98 -17.22 8.17
CA ASN A 51 0.98 -17.32 9.64
C ASN A 51 1.07 -15.99 10.39
N ARG A 52 0.99 -14.85 9.69
CA ARG A 52 1.20 -13.52 10.27
C ARG A 52 0.30 -12.49 9.62
N PHE A 53 -0.18 -11.55 10.41
CA PHE A 53 -0.82 -10.32 9.95
C PHE A 53 0.00 -9.10 10.39
N ALA A 54 0.10 -8.10 9.51
CA ALA A 54 0.53 -6.75 9.85
C ALA A 54 -0.59 -5.79 9.45
N ILE A 55 -1.00 -4.91 10.35
CA ILE A 55 -2.16 -4.04 10.14
C ILE A 55 -1.78 -2.61 10.48
N LYS A 56 -2.07 -1.68 9.56
CA LYS A 56 -2.01 -0.23 9.81
C LYS A 56 -3.43 0.29 9.98
N ALA A 57 -3.61 1.14 10.99
CA ALA A 57 -4.89 1.76 11.27
C ALA A 57 -4.68 3.22 11.67
N SER A 58 -5.60 4.09 11.24
CA SER A 58 -5.72 5.42 11.81
C SER A 58 -7.13 5.73 12.27
N PHE A 59 -7.24 6.73 13.13
CA PHE A 59 -8.48 7.10 13.81
C PHE A 59 -8.86 8.55 13.54
N THR A 60 -10.16 8.82 13.45
CA THR A 60 -10.73 10.16 13.23
C THR A 60 -10.48 11.10 14.41
N GLN A 61 -10.13 10.56 15.57
CA GLN A 61 -9.72 11.29 16.76
C GLN A 61 -8.53 10.60 17.44
N ALA A 62 -7.80 11.35 18.26
CA ALA A 62 -6.70 10.83 19.05
C ALA A 62 -7.20 9.75 20.01
N ILE A 63 -6.46 8.65 20.11
CA ILE A 63 -6.77 7.56 21.03
C ILE A 63 -5.78 7.56 22.19
N GLU A 64 -6.31 7.76 23.40
CA GLU A 64 -5.50 7.76 24.60
C GLU A 64 -5.19 6.36 25.10
N GLY A 65 -3.89 6.06 25.18
CA GLY A 65 -3.36 4.86 25.81
C GLY A 65 -3.27 3.66 24.87
N GLN A 66 -3.00 2.51 25.46
CA GLN A 66 -2.65 1.30 24.73
C GLN A 66 -3.86 0.67 24.05
N LEU A 67 -3.75 0.43 22.74
CA LEU A 67 -4.73 -0.36 21.97
C LEU A 67 -4.37 -1.84 21.98
N THR A 68 -5.39 -2.69 21.87
CA THR A 68 -5.22 -4.14 21.71
C THR A 68 -5.97 -4.62 20.48
N LEU A 69 -5.31 -5.39 19.62
CA LEU A 69 -5.95 -6.17 18.55
C LEU A 69 -6.13 -7.60 19.04
N THR A 70 -7.35 -8.12 18.96
CA THR A 70 -7.62 -9.55 19.18
C THR A 70 -7.75 -10.29 17.85
N VAL A 71 -7.22 -11.51 17.79
CA VAL A 71 -7.24 -12.37 16.59
C VAL A 71 -7.43 -13.82 17.03
N GLY A 72 -8.64 -14.37 16.86
CA GLY A 72 -8.89 -15.79 17.14
C GLY A 72 -8.47 -16.27 18.54
N GLY A 73 -8.69 -15.46 19.58
CA GLY A 73 -8.30 -15.77 20.96
C GLY A 73 -6.87 -15.37 21.35
N LYS A 74 -6.05 -14.89 20.39
CA LYS A 74 -4.79 -14.19 20.66
C LYS A 74 -5.03 -12.69 20.79
N ALA A 75 -4.09 -12.00 21.43
CA ALA A 75 -4.10 -10.55 21.54
C ALA A 75 -2.69 -9.99 21.33
N VAL A 76 -2.60 -8.82 20.69
CA VAL A 76 -1.35 -8.05 20.56
C VAL A 76 -1.59 -6.57 20.84
N LEU A 77 -0.58 -5.91 21.39
CA LEU A 77 -0.60 -4.48 21.62
C LEU A 77 -0.37 -3.71 20.31
N GLY A 78 -1.12 -2.63 20.11
CA GLY A 78 -0.88 -1.69 19.02
C GLY A 78 0.30 -0.76 19.32
N HIS A 79 1.20 -0.59 18.36
CA HIS A 79 2.30 0.35 18.47
C HIS A 79 1.91 1.70 17.86
N PRO A 80 1.93 2.81 18.63
CA PRO A 80 1.68 4.13 18.05
C PRO A 80 2.77 4.46 17.02
N THR A 81 2.37 5.07 15.92
CA THR A 81 3.26 5.42 14.79
C THR A 81 3.28 6.92 14.50
N ASP A 82 2.58 7.69 15.33
CA ASP A 82 2.52 9.14 15.28
C ASP A 82 2.58 9.75 16.70
N THR A 83 2.79 11.07 16.79
CA THR A 83 2.90 11.75 18.10
C THR A 83 1.57 12.24 18.64
N ALA A 84 0.54 12.34 17.79
CA ALA A 84 -0.79 12.80 18.17
C ALA A 84 -1.73 11.67 18.62
N GLY A 85 -1.31 10.40 18.52
CA GLY A 85 -2.11 9.25 18.93
C GLY A 85 -3.24 8.91 17.96
N HIS A 86 -3.08 9.23 16.68
CA HIS A 86 -4.06 8.89 15.64
C HIS A 86 -3.70 7.62 14.86
N PHE A 87 -2.45 7.16 14.88
CA PHE A 87 -1.99 6.08 14.00
C PHE A 87 -1.35 4.96 14.79
N PHE A 88 -1.75 3.73 14.48
CA PHE A 88 -1.28 2.53 15.15
C PHE A 88 -0.94 1.44 14.15
N SER A 89 0.08 0.66 14.48
CA SER A 89 0.42 -0.58 13.79
C SER A 89 0.21 -1.78 14.73
N PHE A 90 -0.22 -2.89 14.15
CA PHE A 90 -0.39 -4.16 14.87
C PHE A 90 0.31 -5.25 14.09
N ASP A 91 1.04 -6.12 14.78
CA ASP A 91 1.77 -7.22 14.16
C ASP A 91 1.56 -8.49 14.98
N ILE A 92 1.07 -9.55 14.35
CA ILE A 92 0.74 -10.79 15.05
C ILE A 92 1.09 -12.01 14.23
N GLY A 93 1.99 -12.84 14.78
CA GLY A 93 2.47 -14.07 14.16
C GLY A 93 1.97 -15.35 14.82
N GLY A 94 2.46 -16.48 14.30
CA GLY A 94 2.13 -17.82 14.79
C GLY A 94 0.68 -18.22 14.55
N LEU A 95 0.00 -17.61 13.59
CA LEU A 95 -1.34 -17.99 13.15
C LEU A 95 -1.27 -19.27 12.32
N GLU A 96 -2.36 -20.02 12.29
CA GLU A 96 -2.47 -21.21 11.46
C GLU A 96 -2.70 -20.81 9.99
N PRO A 97 -2.16 -21.54 9.02
CA PRO A 97 -2.36 -21.28 7.61
C PRO A 97 -3.77 -21.62 7.14
N ASP A 98 -4.25 -20.86 6.16
CA ASP A 98 -5.59 -21.03 5.57
C ASP A 98 -6.75 -20.95 6.58
N VAL A 99 -6.62 -20.06 7.57
CA VAL A 99 -7.63 -19.85 8.61
C VAL A 99 -8.14 -18.42 8.56
N GLU A 100 -9.47 -18.29 8.58
CA GLU A 100 -10.15 -17.01 8.76
C GLU A 100 -10.34 -16.72 10.25
N TYR A 101 -9.85 -15.57 10.67
CA TYR A 101 -9.92 -15.12 12.05
C TYR A 101 -10.88 -13.93 12.18
N PRO A 102 -11.70 -13.86 13.24
CA PRO A 102 -12.36 -12.63 13.63
C PRO A 102 -11.34 -11.71 14.32
N LEU A 103 -11.31 -10.45 13.88
CA LEU A 103 -10.45 -9.39 14.41
C LEU A 103 -11.28 -8.33 15.10
N GLN A 104 -10.75 -7.74 16.17
CA GLN A 104 -11.36 -6.63 16.89
C GLN A 104 -10.29 -5.71 17.51
N ILE A 105 -10.43 -4.40 17.34
CA ILE A 105 -9.61 -3.40 18.05
C ILE A 105 -10.35 -2.94 19.30
N LEU A 106 -9.66 -3.00 20.43
CA LEU A 106 -10.14 -2.62 21.75
C LEU A 106 -9.31 -1.45 22.31
N SER A 107 -9.99 -0.53 22.99
CA SER A 107 -9.36 0.53 23.79
C SER A 107 -8.63 -0.04 25.01
N LYS A 108 -7.90 0.82 25.74
CA LYS A 108 -7.27 0.47 27.03
C LYS A 108 -8.24 -0.09 28.08
N HIS A 109 -9.54 0.19 27.92
CA HIS A 109 -10.60 -0.26 28.82
C HIS A 109 -11.34 -1.50 28.30
N GLY A 110 -10.90 -2.09 27.19
CA GLY A 110 -11.56 -3.25 26.57
C GLY A 110 -12.79 -2.90 25.74
N THR A 111 -13.07 -1.61 25.51
CA THR A 111 -14.20 -1.19 24.68
C THR A 111 -13.87 -1.36 23.19
N PRO A 112 -14.72 -2.03 22.38
CA PRO A 112 -14.57 -2.08 20.93
C PRO A 112 -14.57 -0.68 20.30
N LEU A 113 -13.66 -0.45 19.35
CA LEU A 113 -13.55 0.82 18.62
C LEU A 113 -14.21 0.82 17.23
N CYS A 114 -14.68 -0.34 16.79
CA CYS A 114 -15.38 -0.63 15.53
C CYS A 114 -16.10 -1.97 15.68
N ASP A 115 -16.85 -2.40 14.68
CA ASP A 115 -17.36 -3.77 14.58
C ASP A 115 -16.24 -4.77 14.27
N PRO A 116 -16.37 -6.04 14.70
CA PRO A 116 -15.40 -7.07 14.33
C PRO A 116 -15.39 -7.31 12.82
N TRP A 117 -14.27 -7.76 12.28
CA TRP A 117 -14.16 -8.11 10.85
C TRP A 117 -13.32 -9.36 10.62
N PRO A 118 -13.54 -10.11 9.53
CA PRO A 118 -12.75 -11.29 9.22
C PRO A 118 -11.44 -10.91 8.51
N LEU A 119 -10.36 -11.66 8.76
CA LEU A 119 -9.14 -11.66 7.95
C LEU A 119 -8.57 -13.08 7.88
N ARG A 120 -8.12 -13.50 6.69
CA ARG A 120 -7.64 -14.86 6.45
C ARG A 120 -6.13 -14.91 6.21
N THR A 121 -5.46 -15.87 6.85
CA THR A 121 -4.06 -16.23 6.53
C THR A 121 -4.00 -17.00 5.21
N PHE A 122 -2.89 -16.88 4.49
CA PHE A 122 -2.74 -17.60 3.23
C PHE A 122 -2.51 -19.10 3.42
N PRO A 123 -2.71 -19.91 2.37
CA PRO A 123 -2.37 -21.31 2.39
C PRO A 123 -0.89 -21.53 2.75
N HIS A 124 -0.63 -22.64 3.44
CA HIS A 124 0.73 -23.01 3.83
C HIS A 124 1.66 -23.03 2.61
N PRO A 125 2.94 -22.59 2.68
CA PRO A 125 3.84 -22.47 1.52
C PRO A 125 4.08 -23.77 0.74
N ASN A 126 3.76 -24.93 1.32
CA ASN A 126 3.83 -26.26 0.69
C ASN A 126 2.50 -26.78 0.15
N SER A 127 1.38 -26.10 0.40
CA SER A 127 0.07 -26.45 -0.14
C SER A 127 -0.01 -26.18 -1.65
N LYS A 128 -0.99 -26.79 -2.31
CA LYS A 128 -1.25 -26.64 -3.75
C LYS A 128 -2.68 -26.13 -3.95
N PRO A 129 -2.97 -24.85 -3.65
CA PRO A 129 -4.30 -24.31 -3.87
C PRO A 129 -4.63 -24.35 -5.37
N GLU A 130 -5.91 -24.49 -5.69
CA GLU A 130 -6.38 -24.63 -7.08
C GLU A 130 -6.59 -23.28 -7.77
N HIS A 131 -6.83 -22.22 -6.99
CA HIS A 131 -7.09 -20.89 -7.53
C HIS A 131 -6.56 -19.79 -6.61
N VAL A 132 -6.27 -18.64 -7.22
CA VAL A 132 -5.98 -17.38 -6.55
C VAL A 132 -6.46 -16.24 -7.44
N ARG A 133 -6.84 -15.12 -6.85
CA ARG A 133 -7.26 -13.92 -7.57
C ARG A 133 -6.52 -12.73 -6.98
N LEU A 134 -5.80 -12.02 -7.83
CA LEU A 134 -5.07 -10.81 -7.45
C LEU A 134 -5.71 -9.61 -8.11
N LEU A 135 -5.80 -8.51 -7.36
CA LEU A 135 -6.05 -7.19 -7.91
C LEU A 135 -4.73 -6.44 -7.91
N ALA A 136 -4.27 -6.02 -9.09
CA ALA A 136 -3.10 -5.16 -9.22
C ALA A 136 -3.46 -3.83 -9.88
N TYR A 137 -2.92 -2.72 -9.38
CA TYR A 137 -3.09 -1.38 -9.96
C TYR A 137 -1.93 -0.46 -9.57
N THR A 138 -1.83 0.68 -10.24
CA THR A 138 -0.82 1.73 -10.03
C THR A 138 -1.48 3.11 -10.05
N CYS A 139 -0.77 4.17 -9.66
CA CYS A 139 -1.21 5.57 -9.75
C CYS A 139 -2.55 5.83 -9.02
N ALA A 140 -2.65 5.38 -7.77
CA ALA A 140 -3.85 5.51 -6.96
C ALA A 140 -3.98 6.89 -6.28
N GLY A 141 -2.85 7.59 -6.14
CA GLY A 141 -2.73 8.88 -5.49
C GLY A 141 -3.45 10.02 -6.23
N GLY A 142 -3.14 11.24 -5.82
CA GLY A 142 -3.67 12.47 -6.37
C GLY A 142 -4.54 13.15 -5.33
N HIS A 143 -4.07 14.29 -4.84
CA HIS A 143 -4.70 15.01 -3.75
C HIS A 143 -5.89 15.82 -4.28
N PRO A 144 -7.08 15.74 -3.68
CA PRO A 144 -8.28 16.41 -4.21
C PRO A 144 -8.16 17.94 -4.27
N GLY A 145 -7.25 18.53 -3.49
CA GLY A 145 -6.96 19.96 -3.45
C GLY A 145 -5.82 20.43 -4.36
N ASP A 146 -5.12 19.55 -5.07
CA ASP A 146 -3.95 19.94 -5.90
C ASP A 146 -4.32 20.65 -7.22
N GLY A 147 -5.60 20.61 -7.61
CA GLY A 147 -6.09 21.23 -8.84
C GLY A 147 -5.60 20.56 -10.12
N LYS A 148 -5.00 19.36 -10.03
CA LYS A 148 -4.51 18.57 -11.17
C LYS A 148 -5.61 17.65 -11.72
N TRP A 149 -5.32 17.01 -12.86
CA TRP A 149 -6.24 16.09 -13.56
C TRP A 149 -6.35 14.70 -12.91
N HIS A 150 -6.28 14.62 -11.57
CA HIS A 150 -6.50 13.38 -10.85
C HIS A 150 -8.00 13.06 -10.78
N LEU A 151 -8.33 11.77 -10.81
CA LEU A 151 -9.71 11.35 -10.59
C LEU A 151 -10.14 11.76 -9.16
N PRO A 152 -11.34 12.35 -8.98
CA PRO A 152 -11.85 12.67 -7.65
C PRO A 152 -11.89 11.43 -6.74
N THR A 153 -11.61 11.60 -5.44
CA THR A 153 -11.55 10.49 -4.47
C THR A 153 -12.79 9.59 -4.50
N HIS A 154 -13.98 10.16 -4.67
CA HIS A 154 -15.22 9.37 -4.75
C HIS A 154 -15.25 8.46 -6.00
N ILE A 155 -14.70 8.88 -7.14
CA ILE A 155 -14.58 8.05 -8.34
C ILE A 155 -13.55 6.95 -8.13
N LYS A 156 -12.39 7.26 -7.56
CA LYS A 156 -11.36 6.27 -7.21
C LYS A 156 -11.94 5.18 -6.29
N ARG A 157 -12.75 5.57 -5.30
CA ARG A 157 -13.47 4.64 -4.41
C ARG A 157 -14.49 3.77 -5.11
N LEU A 158 -15.23 4.31 -6.10
CA LEU A 158 -16.16 3.51 -6.92
C LEU A 158 -15.41 2.47 -7.75
N LEU A 159 -14.28 2.84 -8.36
CA LEU A 159 -13.42 1.92 -9.10
C LEU A 159 -12.87 0.83 -8.18
N LEU A 160 -12.38 1.20 -7.00
CA LEU A 160 -11.88 0.24 -6.02
C LEU A 160 -13.00 -0.71 -5.58
N ARG A 161 -14.16 -0.21 -5.16
CA ARG A 161 -15.32 -1.07 -4.81
C ARG A 161 -15.70 -2.01 -5.93
N ARG A 162 -15.68 -1.53 -7.19
CA ARG A 162 -15.94 -2.38 -8.35
C ARG A 162 -14.88 -3.46 -8.49
N ALA A 163 -13.59 -3.14 -8.33
CA ALA A 163 -12.51 -4.11 -8.38
C ALA A 163 -12.61 -5.14 -7.23
N LEU A 164 -12.94 -4.70 -6.02
CA LEU A 164 -13.15 -5.57 -4.85
C LEU A 164 -14.38 -6.47 -5.00
N SER A 165 -15.41 -6.06 -5.77
CA SER A 165 -16.57 -6.92 -6.06
C SER A 165 -16.23 -8.20 -6.83
N PHE A 166 -15.01 -8.30 -7.39
CA PHE A 166 -14.50 -9.53 -7.98
C PHE A 166 -13.91 -10.50 -6.94
N ASN A 167 -13.95 -10.17 -5.64
CA ASN A 167 -13.44 -10.96 -4.52
C ASN A 167 -11.96 -11.37 -4.69
N PRO A 168 -11.02 -10.40 -4.80
CA PRO A 168 -9.60 -10.71 -4.81
C PRO A 168 -9.16 -11.30 -3.45
N HIS A 169 -8.20 -12.23 -3.50
CA HIS A 169 -7.53 -12.78 -2.32
C HIS A 169 -6.47 -11.83 -1.77
N ALA A 170 -5.89 -11.01 -2.65
CA ALA A 170 -4.95 -9.97 -2.27
C ALA A 170 -4.96 -8.80 -3.27
N VAL A 171 -4.51 -7.65 -2.79
CA VAL A 171 -4.28 -6.43 -3.57
C VAL A 171 -2.79 -6.15 -3.65
N ILE A 172 -2.29 -5.78 -4.83
CA ILE A 172 -0.94 -5.27 -5.05
C ILE A 172 -1.06 -3.87 -5.66
N ALA A 173 -0.78 -2.84 -4.88
CA ALA A 173 -0.70 -1.46 -5.33
C ALA A 173 0.76 -1.13 -5.66
N ILE A 174 0.99 -0.63 -6.87
CA ILE A 174 2.31 -0.44 -7.45
C ILE A 174 2.54 1.05 -7.67
N GLY A 175 3.31 1.70 -6.80
CA GLY A 175 3.74 3.07 -6.98
C GLY A 175 2.66 4.13 -6.86
N ASP A 176 3.11 5.38 -6.82
CA ASP A 176 2.29 6.57 -6.96
C ASP A 176 1.06 6.56 -6.06
N HIS A 177 1.27 6.21 -4.79
CA HIS A 177 0.24 6.26 -3.78
C HIS A 177 -0.02 7.71 -3.35
N ILE A 178 0.97 8.58 -3.53
CA ILE A 178 0.96 10.01 -3.22
C ILE A 178 1.44 10.77 -4.45
N TYR A 179 0.87 11.96 -4.70
CA TYR A 179 1.42 12.98 -5.58
C TYR A 179 1.50 14.29 -4.79
N TRP A 180 2.71 14.66 -4.35
CA TRP A 180 2.96 15.92 -3.67
C TRP A 180 4.45 16.28 -3.70
N ASP A 181 4.94 16.59 -4.90
CA ASP A 181 6.38 16.71 -5.09
C ASP A 181 6.94 18.03 -4.57
N GLN A 182 8.13 17.98 -3.95
CA GLN A 182 8.67 19.11 -3.19
C GLN A 182 9.70 19.96 -3.95
N ARG A 183 10.19 19.52 -5.11
CA ARG A 183 11.13 20.28 -5.95
C ARG A 183 10.68 20.28 -7.39
N THR A 184 10.42 19.10 -7.94
CA THR A 184 10.11 18.89 -9.36
C THR A 184 8.91 19.73 -9.83
N GLU A 185 7.87 19.84 -9.01
CA GLU A 185 6.70 20.67 -9.32
C GLU A 185 6.99 22.18 -9.31
N HIS A 186 7.89 22.65 -8.44
CA HIS A 186 8.24 24.06 -8.31
C HIS A 186 9.20 24.55 -9.40
N GLU A 187 9.96 23.65 -10.01
CA GLU A 187 10.86 23.98 -11.11
C GLU A 187 10.18 23.90 -12.50
N ASN A 188 8.85 23.72 -12.53
CA ASN A 188 8.07 23.79 -13.75
C ASN A 188 8.16 25.20 -14.37
N PRO A 189 8.52 25.34 -15.66
CA PRO A 189 8.65 26.65 -16.30
C PRO A 189 7.32 27.40 -16.51
N ASP A 190 6.17 26.74 -16.36
CA ASP A 190 4.85 27.37 -16.43
C ASP A 190 4.56 28.14 -15.12
N GLU A 191 4.55 29.47 -15.19
CA GLU A 191 4.34 30.36 -14.04
C GLU A 191 2.97 30.19 -13.37
N ASP A 192 1.92 29.93 -14.16
CA ASP A 192 0.57 29.72 -13.64
C ASP A 192 0.50 28.39 -12.89
N TYR A 193 1.15 27.34 -13.42
CA TYR A 193 1.30 26.06 -12.74
C TYR A 193 2.08 26.22 -11.44
N ALA A 194 3.26 26.85 -11.48
CA ALA A 194 4.11 27.04 -10.31
C ALA A 194 3.40 27.84 -9.20
N SER A 195 2.59 28.84 -9.57
CA SER A 195 1.78 29.63 -8.64
C SER A 195 0.69 28.79 -7.95
N ARG A 196 0.00 27.91 -8.71
CA ARG A 196 -0.98 26.98 -8.14
C ARG A 196 -0.35 25.98 -7.18
N VAL A 197 0.79 25.39 -7.57
CA VAL A 197 1.54 24.46 -6.71
C VAL A 197 1.96 25.16 -5.41
N LYS A 198 2.47 26.39 -5.50
CA LYS A 198 2.86 27.18 -4.33
C LYS A 198 1.68 27.44 -3.39
N ALA A 199 0.55 27.89 -3.93
CA ALA A 199 -0.66 28.13 -3.13
C ALA A 199 -1.17 26.83 -2.47
N PHE A 200 -1.09 25.71 -3.18
CA PHE A 200 -1.45 24.41 -2.61
C PHE A 200 -0.53 24.01 -1.46
N HIS A 201 0.79 24.15 -1.61
CA HIS A 201 1.75 23.90 -0.52
C HIS A 201 1.55 24.84 0.68
N GLU A 202 1.23 26.10 0.45
CA GLU A 202 0.88 27.05 1.53
C GLU A 202 -0.38 26.62 2.28
N SER A 203 -1.36 26.04 1.59
CA SER A 203 -2.61 25.55 2.21
C SER A 203 -2.41 24.31 3.09
N ILE A 204 -1.46 23.44 2.73
CA ILE A 204 -1.10 22.21 3.47
C ILE A 204 -0.07 22.51 4.58
N GLY A 205 0.77 23.51 4.37
CA GLY A 205 1.93 23.82 5.19
C GLY A 205 3.21 23.23 4.58
N TRP A 206 4.25 24.05 4.56
CA TRP A 206 5.54 23.71 3.99
C TRP A 206 6.34 22.75 4.86
N LEU A 207 6.93 21.74 4.23
CA LEU A 207 7.92 20.87 4.83
C LEU A 207 9.24 21.64 5.04
N ASP A 208 9.86 21.45 6.21
CA ASP A 208 11.27 21.78 6.41
C ASP A 208 12.10 20.50 6.24
N LYS A 209 12.79 20.39 5.10
CA LYS A 209 13.58 19.22 4.68
C LYS A 209 14.77 18.90 5.61
N ARG A 210 15.02 19.74 6.62
CA ARG A 210 16.09 19.56 7.62
C ARG A 210 15.55 19.04 8.96
N LEU A 211 14.24 19.05 9.14
CA LEU A 211 13.60 18.59 10.37
C LEU A 211 13.07 17.18 10.20
N PRO A 212 13.04 16.40 11.28
CA PRO A 212 12.46 15.08 11.22
C PRO A 212 10.98 15.08 10.78
N ALA A 213 10.50 13.97 10.24
CA ALA A 213 9.07 13.79 9.99
C ALA A 213 8.29 13.80 11.31
N LEU A 214 8.61 12.84 12.19
CA LEU A 214 7.90 12.59 13.44
C LEU A 214 8.25 13.66 14.49
N GLY A 215 7.23 14.17 15.19
CA GLY A 215 7.37 15.09 16.32
C GLY A 215 7.72 16.53 15.94
N THR A 216 7.65 16.88 14.65
CA THR A 216 7.86 18.26 14.18
C THR A 216 6.65 18.76 13.40
N LYS A 217 6.71 20.00 12.88
CA LYS A 217 5.69 20.53 11.98
C LYS A 217 5.50 19.68 10.72
N ASN A 218 6.53 18.95 10.29
CA ASN A 218 6.46 18.09 9.11
C ASN A 218 5.42 16.99 9.30
N GLU A 219 5.25 16.47 10.53
CA GLU A 219 4.25 15.43 10.79
C GLU A 219 2.83 15.90 10.41
N LEU A 220 2.47 17.13 10.77
CA LEU A 220 1.17 17.71 10.46
C LEU A 220 1.00 17.92 8.95
N SER A 221 2.00 18.50 8.29
CA SER A 221 1.96 18.75 6.84
C SER A 221 1.96 17.46 6.02
N LEU A 222 2.75 16.46 6.42
CA LEU A 222 2.76 15.13 5.79
C LEU A 222 1.39 14.46 5.92
N LYS A 223 0.79 14.45 7.12
CA LYS A 223 -0.56 13.89 7.30
C LYS A 223 -1.60 14.63 6.45
N ALA A 224 -1.55 15.96 6.43
CA ALA A 224 -2.46 16.78 5.62
C ALA A 224 -2.33 16.47 4.11
N ALA A 225 -1.12 16.22 3.61
CA ALA A 225 -0.91 15.82 2.22
C ALA A 225 -1.30 14.35 1.94
N VAL A 226 -1.03 13.44 2.88
CA VAL A 226 -1.16 12.00 2.65
C VAL A 226 -2.55 11.46 2.96
N ASP A 227 -3.22 11.96 4.00
CA ASP A 227 -4.54 11.46 4.44
C ASP A 227 -5.57 11.43 3.32
N PRO A 228 -5.71 12.46 2.46
CA PRO A 228 -6.69 12.43 1.38
C PRO A 228 -6.37 11.41 0.27
N GLN A 229 -5.12 10.97 0.19
CA GLN A 229 -4.60 10.10 -0.87
C GLN A 229 -4.56 8.64 -0.43
N ILE A 230 -4.40 8.36 0.86
CA ILE A 230 -4.37 7.00 1.42
C ILE A 230 -5.58 6.77 2.34
N SER A 231 -5.65 7.47 3.48
CA SER A 231 -6.72 7.24 4.48
C SER A 231 -8.12 7.40 3.88
N GLN A 232 -8.40 8.51 3.20
CA GLN A 232 -9.72 8.77 2.63
C GLN A 232 -10.00 7.93 1.37
N LEU A 233 -8.95 7.59 0.62
CA LEU A 233 -9.08 6.73 -0.56
C LEU A 233 -9.52 5.32 -0.16
N TYR A 234 -8.74 4.66 0.69
CA TYR A 234 -9.02 3.27 1.08
C TYR A 234 -10.07 3.19 2.18
N GLY A 235 -10.01 4.08 3.17
CA GLY A 235 -10.80 3.98 4.38
C GLY A 235 -10.67 2.57 4.97
N THR A 236 -11.81 1.90 5.13
CA THR A 236 -11.89 0.52 5.60
C THR A 236 -12.28 -0.49 4.51
N LEU A 237 -12.19 -0.09 3.23
CA LEU A 237 -12.54 -0.95 2.09
C LEU A 237 -11.63 -2.19 1.98
N LEU A 238 -10.39 -2.09 2.46
CA LEU A 238 -9.39 -3.17 2.41
C LEU A 238 -9.31 -3.98 3.72
N ARG A 239 -10.14 -3.70 4.73
CA ARG A 239 -10.01 -4.26 6.09
C ARG A 239 -9.90 -5.79 6.15
N SER A 240 -10.51 -6.49 5.21
CA SER A 240 -10.55 -7.97 5.12
C SER A 240 -9.73 -8.54 3.96
N ILE A 241 -8.95 -7.70 3.26
CA ILE A 241 -8.22 -8.11 2.05
C ILE A 241 -6.75 -7.73 2.23
N PRO A 242 -5.85 -8.71 2.39
CA PRO A 242 -4.42 -8.49 2.43
C PRO A 242 -3.93 -7.65 1.24
N SER A 243 -3.21 -6.57 1.53
CA SER A 243 -2.84 -5.53 0.57
C SER A 243 -1.35 -5.21 0.69
N TYR A 244 -0.68 -5.16 -0.45
CA TYR A 244 0.76 -4.92 -0.58
C TYR A 244 0.99 -3.66 -1.36
N PHE A 245 1.89 -2.81 -0.86
CA PHE A 245 2.16 -1.49 -1.43
C PHE A 245 3.66 -1.37 -1.68
N VAL A 246 4.05 -1.19 -2.93
CA VAL A 246 5.44 -0.89 -3.31
C VAL A 246 5.53 0.55 -3.76
N SER A 247 6.58 1.23 -3.33
CA SER A 247 6.77 2.65 -3.62
C SER A 247 7.34 2.87 -5.01
N ASP A 248 6.97 4.00 -5.61
CA ASP A 248 7.60 4.56 -6.80
C ASP A 248 8.09 6.00 -6.50
N ASP A 249 8.56 6.72 -7.50
CA ASP A 249 9.17 8.04 -7.38
C ASP A 249 8.33 9.05 -6.58
N HIS A 250 7.04 9.23 -6.89
CA HIS A 250 6.19 10.20 -6.21
C HIS A 250 5.94 9.87 -4.71
N ASP A 251 6.11 8.61 -4.30
CA ASP A 251 6.04 8.21 -2.89
C ASP A 251 7.28 8.69 -2.08
N TYR A 252 8.34 9.09 -2.80
CA TYR A 252 9.50 9.81 -2.27
C TYR A 252 9.35 11.33 -2.39
N PHE A 253 8.16 11.83 -2.71
CA PHE A 253 7.81 13.24 -2.81
C PHE A 253 8.61 13.99 -3.90
N GLU A 254 9.00 13.30 -4.98
CA GLU A 254 9.57 13.88 -6.20
C GLU A 254 9.30 12.98 -7.43
N ASN A 255 9.05 13.58 -8.60
CA ASN A 255 9.16 12.87 -9.88
C ASN A 255 10.61 12.42 -10.17
N ASP A 256 10.80 11.36 -10.94
CA ASP A 256 12.09 10.77 -11.37
C ASP A 256 12.93 11.58 -12.39
N ASN A 257 12.90 12.91 -12.29
CA ASN A 257 13.59 13.81 -13.21
C ASN A 257 15.11 13.60 -13.26
N ALA A 258 15.62 13.37 -14.47
CA ALA A 258 17.04 13.42 -14.80
C ALA A 258 17.27 14.32 -16.03
N ASN A 259 17.56 15.60 -15.80
CA ASN A 259 17.81 16.58 -16.85
C ASN A 259 18.94 17.54 -16.47
N SER A 260 19.25 18.52 -17.33
CA SER A 260 20.37 19.46 -17.10
C SER A 260 20.18 20.39 -15.90
N ARG A 261 18.96 20.49 -15.35
CA ARG A 261 18.63 21.35 -14.19
C ARG A 261 18.63 20.55 -12.89
N MET A 262 18.15 19.32 -12.92
CA MET A 262 18.04 18.49 -11.73
C MET A 262 18.19 17.00 -12.02
N VAL A 263 18.66 16.29 -11.00
CA VAL A 263 18.56 14.84 -10.85
C VAL A 263 17.95 14.59 -9.47
N THR A 264 16.85 13.86 -9.40
CA THR A 264 16.08 13.65 -8.15
C THR A 264 16.29 12.28 -7.51
N PHE A 265 16.86 11.33 -8.26
CA PHE A 265 17.21 10.01 -7.75
C PHE A 265 18.70 9.69 -7.99
N PRO A 266 19.40 9.02 -7.05
CA PRO A 266 18.96 8.45 -5.76
C PRO A 266 18.30 9.46 -4.81
N PRO A 267 17.37 9.00 -3.94
CA PRO A 267 16.64 9.89 -3.05
C PRO A 267 17.56 10.53 -2.01
N ASP A 268 17.34 11.82 -1.76
CA ASP A 268 17.96 12.56 -0.66
C ASP A 268 17.44 12.11 0.71
N HIS A 269 18.11 12.54 1.78
CA HIS A 269 17.74 12.19 3.16
C HIS A 269 16.27 12.49 3.49
N TYR A 270 15.76 13.67 3.11
CA TYR A 270 14.38 14.04 3.42
C TYR A 270 13.36 13.15 2.70
N GLN A 271 13.67 12.76 1.45
CA GLN A 271 12.80 11.89 0.65
C GLN A 271 12.65 10.53 1.34
N LEU A 272 13.78 9.94 1.75
CA LEU A 272 13.79 8.68 2.51
C LEU A 272 13.06 8.81 3.84
N GLU A 273 13.31 9.88 4.58
CA GLU A 273 12.67 10.08 5.89
C GLU A 273 11.15 10.20 5.78
N PHE A 274 10.66 11.02 4.85
CA PHE A 274 9.23 11.25 4.67
C PHE A 274 8.52 10.02 4.11
N ALA A 275 9.14 9.31 3.15
CA ALA A 275 8.60 8.05 2.63
C ALA A 275 8.50 6.98 3.73
N ARG A 276 9.51 6.87 4.61
CA ARG A 276 9.48 5.94 5.75
C ARG A 276 8.42 6.30 6.77
N PHE A 277 8.21 7.58 7.05
CA PHE A 277 7.12 8.05 7.91
C PHE A 277 5.75 7.66 7.32
N THR A 278 5.52 7.98 6.05
CA THR A 278 4.30 7.61 5.33
C THR A 278 4.04 6.12 5.41
N ARG A 279 5.03 5.28 5.07
CA ARG A 279 4.85 3.83 5.13
C ARG A 279 4.51 3.39 6.55
N ASN A 280 5.28 3.84 7.55
CA ASN A 280 5.07 3.42 8.93
C ASN A 280 3.66 3.77 9.45
N ALA A 281 3.12 4.93 9.08
CA ALA A 281 1.80 5.36 9.52
C ALA A 281 0.65 4.70 8.72
N TYR A 282 0.81 4.49 7.42
CA TYR A 282 -0.33 4.23 6.53
C TYR A 282 -0.33 2.86 5.84
N LEU A 283 0.83 2.32 5.49
CA LEU A 283 0.94 1.18 4.57
C LEU A 283 1.67 0.01 5.24
N PRO A 284 1.11 -1.20 5.26
CA PRO A 284 1.80 -2.35 5.82
C PRO A 284 3.17 -2.56 5.16
N GLU A 285 4.18 -2.85 5.98
CA GLU A 285 5.46 -3.36 5.53
C GLU A 285 5.31 -4.79 4.96
N PHE A 286 6.31 -5.20 4.18
CA PHE A 286 6.37 -6.56 3.68
C PHE A 286 6.74 -7.52 4.81
N LEU A 287 5.85 -8.49 5.03
CA LEU A 287 6.05 -9.54 6.03
C LEU A 287 7.30 -10.39 5.72
N PRO A 288 7.84 -11.10 6.72
CA PRO A 288 9.01 -11.95 6.49
C PRO A 288 8.71 -13.06 5.49
N ASP A 289 9.74 -13.36 4.71
CA ASP A 289 9.78 -14.48 3.78
C ASP A 289 11.06 -15.27 4.08
N GLY A 290 10.93 -16.57 4.31
CA GLY A 290 12.06 -17.45 4.64
C GLY A 290 13.06 -17.60 3.49
N GLU A 291 12.66 -17.27 2.26
CA GLU A 291 13.53 -17.30 1.08
C GLU A 291 14.13 -15.92 0.77
N ARG A 292 13.77 -14.86 1.51
CA ARG A 292 14.31 -13.50 1.36
C ARG A 292 15.47 -13.26 2.33
N PRO A 293 16.69 -12.95 1.86
CA PRO A 293 17.81 -12.68 2.75
C PRO A 293 17.57 -11.48 3.67
N LEU A 294 17.83 -11.66 4.98
CA LEU A 294 17.78 -10.56 5.96
C LEU A 294 18.84 -9.48 5.71
N ALA A 295 19.87 -9.78 4.92
CA ALA A 295 20.92 -8.85 4.54
C ALA A 295 20.48 -7.81 3.48
N ILE A 296 19.30 -7.99 2.85
CA ILE A 296 18.80 -7.02 1.86
C ILE A 296 18.50 -5.68 2.57
N PRO A 297 19.06 -4.56 2.09
CA PRO A 297 18.80 -3.23 2.65
C PRO A 297 17.30 -2.92 2.78
N GLY A 298 16.92 -2.19 3.84
CA GLY A 298 15.51 -1.90 4.13
C GLY A 298 14.75 -3.05 4.80
N THR A 299 15.43 -4.13 5.21
CA THR A 299 14.88 -5.20 6.05
C THR A 299 15.33 -5.04 7.49
N GLY A 300 14.44 -5.30 8.45
CA GLY A 300 14.80 -5.38 9.87
C GLY A 300 15.18 -4.04 10.50
N ALA A 301 14.54 -2.94 10.07
CA ALA A 301 14.72 -1.65 10.72
C ALA A 301 14.31 -1.73 12.21
N GLY A 302 15.11 -1.13 13.10
CA GLY A 302 14.91 -1.24 14.55
C GLY A 302 13.72 -0.45 15.13
N ASP A 303 13.01 0.30 14.30
CA ASP A 303 11.87 1.15 14.66
C ASP A 303 10.51 0.49 14.39
N ARG A 304 10.50 -0.79 14.00
CA ARG A 304 9.30 -1.57 13.64
C ARG A 304 9.48 -3.06 13.96
N ALA A 305 8.46 -3.86 13.64
CA ALA A 305 8.49 -5.29 13.92
C ALA A 305 9.68 -5.99 13.23
N PRO A 306 10.28 -7.03 13.87
CA PRO A 306 11.47 -7.68 13.34
C PRO A 306 11.19 -8.39 12.00
N ASP A 307 12.24 -8.48 11.20
CA ASP A 307 12.35 -9.19 9.91
C ASP A 307 11.44 -8.69 8.78
N ILE A 308 10.64 -7.65 9.02
CA ILE A 308 9.82 -7.01 7.99
C ILE A 308 10.69 -6.15 7.07
N SER A 309 10.25 -5.94 5.84
CA SER A 309 10.94 -5.08 4.87
C SER A 309 10.09 -3.91 4.43
N GLU A 310 10.75 -2.77 4.25
CA GLU A 310 10.14 -1.55 3.74
C GLU A 310 10.08 -1.50 2.20
N ALA A 311 10.85 -2.36 1.53
CA ALA A 311 11.16 -2.20 0.11
C ALA A 311 11.10 -3.49 -0.70
N PHE A 312 11.21 -4.66 -0.07
CA PHE A 312 11.26 -5.95 -0.76
C PHE A 312 10.32 -6.95 -0.10
N GLY A 313 9.33 -7.41 -0.85
CA GLY A 313 8.27 -8.27 -0.36
C GLY A 313 7.94 -9.43 -1.26
N THR A 314 7.16 -10.34 -0.69
CA THR A 314 6.68 -11.53 -1.38
C THR A 314 5.21 -11.72 -1.03
N PHE A 315 4.36 -11.77 -2.05
CA PHE A 315 3.07 -12.41 -1.94
C PHE A 315 3.26 -13.89 -2.27
N ARG A 316 2.80 -14.81 -1.40
CA ARG A 316 2.87 -16.26 -1.68
C ARG A 316 1.59 -16.98 -1.28
N TYR A 317 0.99 -17.67 -2.26
CA TYR A 317 -0.25 -18.43 -2.11
C TYR A 317 0.02 -19.92 -2.35
N GLY A 318 0.53 -20.59 -1.32
CA GLY A 318 1.03 -21.97 -1.41
C GLY A 318 2.15 -22.11 -2.45
N ARG A 319 2.06 -23.17 -3.27
CA ARG A 319 2.91 -23.38 -4.46
C ARG A 319 2.24 -22.95 -5.77
N LEU A 320 1.04 -22.36 -5.71
CA LEU A 320 0.32 -21.94 -6.90
C LEU A 320 0.91 -20.67 -7.48
N ALA A 321 0.98 -19.61 -6.66
CA ALA A 321 1.41 -18.30 -7.12
C ALA A 321 2.34 -17.63 -6.11
N GLU A 322 3.34 -16.93 -6.64
CA GLU A 322 4.21 -16.03 -5.91
C GLU A 322 4.35 -14.75 -6.73
N ALA A 323 4.25 -13.59 -6.08
CA ALA A 323 4.62 -12.32 -6.68
C ALA A 323 5.79 -11.73 -5.89
N VAL A 324 6.86 -11.37 -6.60
CA VAL A 324 8.03 -10.75 -5.98
C VAL A 324 7.93 -9.24 -6.17
N ILE A 325 7.88 -8.51 -5.06
CA ILE A 325 7.50 -7.10 -5.02
C ILE A 325 8.72 -6.30 -4.56
N TYR A 326 9.18 -5.31 -5.32
CA TYR A 326 10.42 -4.61 -5.00
C TYR A 326 10.44 -3.15 -5.46
N ASP A 327 10.96 -2.29 -4.58
CA ASP A 327 11.15 -0.86 -4.80
C ASP A 327 12.39 -0.60 -5.67
N CYS A 328 12.19 0.07 -6.81
CA CYS A 328 13.24 0.42 -7.77
C CYS A 328 13.78 1.85 -7.61
N ALA A 329 13.16 2.67 -6.77
CA ALA A 329 13.49 4.07 -6.61
C ALA A 329 14.45 4.27 -5.42
N ARG A 330 14.17 3.63 -4.28
CA ARG A 330 14.89 3.83 -3.01
C ARG A 330 16.40 3.64 -3.10
N PHE A 331 16.80 2.63 -3.85
CA PHE A 331 18.18 2.14 -3.93
C PHE A 331 18.81 2.38 -5.30
N LEU A 332 18.15 3.17 -6.16
CA LEU A 332 18.66 3.53 -7.46
C LEU A 332 20.04 4.17 -7.33
N SER A 333 20.98 3.69 -8.12
CA SER A 333 22.34 4.22 -8.20
C SER A 333 22.63 4.62 -9.64
N LEU A 334 23.19 5.82 -9.81
CA LEU A 334 23.71 6.32 -11.09
C LEU A 334 25.25 6.25 -11.16
N LYS A 335 25.89 5.57 -10.21
CA LYS A 335 27.35 5.60 -10.02
C LYS A 335 28.07 4.63 -10.96
N GLY A 336 28.24 5.00 -12.22
CA GLY A 336 29.14 4.30 -13.15
C GLY A 336 28.89 2.79 -13.22
N SER A 337 29.92 1.98 -12.96
CA SER A 337 29.82 0.51 -13.00
C SER A 337 28.99 -0.12 -11.87
N SER A 338 28.60 0.67 -10.86
CA SER A 338 27.64 0.27 -9.82
C SER A 338 26.28 0.95 -9.99
N ALA A 339 25.97 1.44 -11.19
CA ALA A 339 24.63 1.87 -11.53
C ALA A 339 23.66 0.69 -11.55
N GLY A 340 22.44 0.89 -11.06
CA GLY A 340 21.43 -0.15 -10.93
C GLY A 340 20.19 0.36 -10.19
N LEU A 341 19.07 -0.34 -10.33
CA LEU A 341 17.79 0.04 -9.70
C LEU A 341 17.64 -0.48 -8.27
N ILE A 342 18.28 -1.62 -7.99
CA ILE A 342 18.16 -2.34 -6.72
C ILE A 342 19.54 -2.76 -6.21
N PRO A 343 19.69 -3.05 -4.90
CA PRO A 343 20.95 -3.55 -4.36
C PRO A 343 21.33 -4.91 -4.96
N PRO A 344 22.64 -5.23 -5.10
CA PRO A 344 23.09 -6.52 -5.61
C PRO A 344 22.54 -7.74 -4.85
N GLU A 345 22.31 -7.61 -3.54
CA GLU A 345 21.71 -8.65 -2.70
C GLU A 345 20.26 -8.93 -3.11
N ALA A 346 19.51 -7.88 -3.45
CA ALA A 346 18.14 -8.01 -3.95
C ALA A 346 18.14 -8.60 -5.36
N GLU A 347 19.00 -8.12 -6.26
CA GLU A 347 19.12 -8.67 -7.61
C GLU A 347 19.45 -10.17 -7.59
N LYS A 348 20.40 -10.58 -6.75
CA LYS A 348 20.74 -11.99 -6.56
C LYS A 348 19.55 -12.81 -6.05
N TRP A 349 18.80 -12.27 -5.09
CA TRP A 349 17.58 -12.91 -4.60
C TRP A 349 16.52 -13.06 -5.70
N LEU A 350 16.27 -12.01 -6.50
CA LEU A 350 15.33 -12.05 -7.63
C LEU A 350 15.74 -13.10 -8.67
N LEU A 351 17.03 -13.17 -9.02
CA LEU A 351 17.55 -14.22 -9.92
C LEU A 351 17.31 -15.62 -9.34
N GLN A 352 17.60 -15.83 -8.06
CA GLN A 352 17.36 -17.11 -7.38
C GLN A 352 15.88 -17.49 -7.38
N ARG A 353 14.97 -16.54 -7.10
CA ARG A 353 13.52 -16.77 -7.19
C ARG A 353 13.09 -17.10 -8.62
N THR A 354 13.65 -16.42 -9.62
CA THR A 354 13.33 -16.63 -11.04
C THR A 354 13.74 -18.02 -11.53
N TYR A 355 14.87 -18.56 -11.05
CA TYR A 355 15.30 -19.93 -11.38
C TYR A 355 14.53 -21.01 -10.62
N ASP A 356 13.79 -20.65 -9.56
CA ASP A 356 13.10 -21.61 -8.71
C ASP A 356 11.79 -22.10 -9.35
N GLN A 357 11.75 -23.39 -9.70
CA GLN A 357 10.59 -24.04 -10.32
C GLN A 357 9.60 -24.64 -9.31
N ARG A 358 9.76 -24.39 -8.00
CA ARG A 358 8.83 -24.88 -6.96
C ARG A 358 7.46 -24.22 -7.02
N ILE A 359 7.36 -23.03 -7.61
CA ILE A 359 6.12 -22.25 -7.73
C ILE A 359 5.57 -22.39 -9.15
N ALA A 360 4.26 -22.65 -9.28
CA ALA A 360 3.63 -22.85 -10.58
C ALA A 360 3.50 -21.55 -11.39
N GLN A 361 3.24 -20.42 -10.74
CA GLN A 361 3.09 -19.10 -11.34
C GLN A 361 3.96 -18.09 -10.57
N LEU A 362 5.08 -17.67 -11.15
CA LEU A 362 5.86 -16.55 -10.64
C LEU A 362 5.41 -15.28 -11.37
N ILE A 363 5.09 -14.23 -10.61
CA ILE A 363 4.58 -12.93 -11.08
C ILE A 363 5.61 -11.84 -10.79
#